data_AF-A0A7J6SBG6-F1
#
_entry.id   AF-A0A7J6SBG6-F1
#
_cell.length_a   1.000
_cell.length_b   1.000
_cell.length_c   1.000
_cell.angle_alpha   90.00
_cell.angle_beta   90.00
_cell.angle_gamma   90.00
#
_symmetry.space_group_name_H-M   'P 1'
#
loop_
_entity.id
_entity.type
_entity.pdbx_description
1 polymer ?
#
loop_
_entity_poly.entity_id
_entity_poly.type
_entity_poly.pdbx_seq_one_letter_code
_entity_poly.pdbx_strand_id
1 'polypeptide(L)'
;AAPSRDMVPSHCQQESCTCCDMSSNCEPPPVVMPEDLCKWQRVETKNATGNDLSGRTGHAAVVWGKHLFVFGGTDEHARQNDVYKFDFSTQMWCKVPTSSPQPAARSGSKAVVYKDFLYLFGGYTKKEGEYFNDMWKLNLAKGT
;
A
#
# COMPACT_ATOMS: atom_id res chain seq x y z
N ALA A 1 36.54 21.51 43.14
CA ALA A 1 37.84 21.53 43.85
C ALA A 1 38.49 20.16 43.65
N ALA A 2 39.56 20.09 42.86
CA ALA A 2 40.62 19.09 43.05
C ALA A 2 41.53 19.61 44.19
N PRO A 3 42.63 18.95 44.66
CA PRO A 3 43.32 17.76 44.13
C PRO A 3 43.99 16.84 45.20
N SER A 4 44.58 15.71 44.79
CA SER A 4 45.94 15.26 45.21
C SER A 4 46.29 13.99 44.40
N ARG A 5 47.21 14.04 43.41
CA ARG A 5 48.69 13.96 43.56
C ARG A 5 49.08 12.63 44.23
N ASP A 6 49.77 11.70 43.59
CA ASP A 6 51.13 11.80 43.02
C ASP A 6 51.37 10.69 41.95
N MET A 7 51.90 11.02 40.75
CA MET A 7 53.32 10.98 40.32
C MET A 7 53.96 9.57 40.35
N VAL A 8 54.14 8.85 39.21
CA VAL A 8 55.18 8.99 38.13
C VAL A 8 56.50 8.25 38.52
N PRO A 9 57.34 7.69 37.62
CA PRO A 9 57.18 6.95 36.35
C PRO A 9 58.19 5.76 36.21
N SER A 10 58.21 5.09 35.06
CA SER A 10 59.47 4.61 34.44
C SER A 10 59.30 4.61 32.92
N HIS A 11 59.55 5.74 32.24
CA HIS A 11 60.79 6.01 31.48
C HIS A 11 61.31 4.82 30.65
N CYS A 12 61.14 4.86 29.33
CA CYS A 12 62.17 5.32 28.37
C CYS A 12 61.66 5.01 26.94
N GLN A 13 61.43 6.04 26.11
CA GLN A 13 62.30 6.44 24.98
C GLN A 13 62.33 5.38 23.87
N GLN A 14 61.49 5.55 22.83
CA GLN A 14 61.74 6.26 21.56
C GLN A 14 62.24 5.32 20.45
N GLU A 15 61.85 5.67 19.22
CA GLU A 15 62.37 5.22 17.92
C GLU A 15 61.67 4.04 17.22
N SER A 16 60.59 4.36 16.49
CA SER A 16 60.61 4.32 15.01
C SER A 16 59.21 4.63 14.46
N CYS A 17 59.04 5.86 14.00
CA CYS A 17 58.04 6.15 12.99
C CYS A 17 58.44 5.38 11.72
N THR A 18 57.66 4.38 11.33
CA THR A 18 57.59 3.94 9.93
C THR A 18 56.18 4.22 9.45
N CYS A 19 56.11 5.03 8.40
CA CYS A 19 54.91 5.57 7.80
C CYS A 19 53.93 4.46 7.43
N CYS A 20 52.77 4.40 8.11
CA CYS A 20 51.61 3.73 7.53
C CYS A 20 50.99 4.72 6.53
N ASP A 21 51.20 4.39 5.27
CA ASP A 21 50.72 5.00 4.06
C ASP A 21 49.33 5.65 4.18
N MET A 22 49.26 6.97 3.93
CA MET A 22 48.03 7.77 3.84
C MET A 22 47.26 7.51 2.52
N SER A 23 47.31 6.28 1.99
CA SER A 23 46.69 5.94 0.70
C SER A 23 45.80 4.70 0.71
N SER A 24 45.47 4.13 1.87
CA SER A 24 44.43 3.11 1.90
C SER A 24 43.05 3.76 1.82
N ASN A 25 42.57 4.02 0.60
CA ASN A 25 41.15 4.09 0.31
C ASN A 25 40.53 2.75 0.71
N CYS A 26 40.19 2.58 1.99
CA CYS A 26 39.33 1.50 2.44
C CYS A 26 37.94 1.79 1.87
N GLU A 27 37.72 1.33 0.65
CA GLU A 27 36.39 1.30 0.06
C GLU A 27 35.53 0.44 0.99
N PRO A 28 34.40 0.97 1.51
CA PRO A 28 33.54 0.18 2.36
C PRO A 28 33.12 -1.08 1.59
N PRO A 29 33.02 -2.25 2.25
CA PRO A 29 32.60 -3.47 1.57
C PRO A 29 31.29 -3.20 0.83
N PRO A 30 31.12 -3.69 -0.41
CA PRO A 30 29.89 -3.46 -1.17
C PRO A 30 28.73 -3.90 -0.29
N VAL A 31 27.76 -3.00 -0.09
CA VAL A 31 26.54 -3.31 0.65
C VAL A 31 25.85 -4.43 -0.13
N VAL A 32 26.03 -5.67 0.33
CA VAL A 32 25.34 -6.85 -0.20
C VAL A 32 23.87 -6.65 0.14
N MET A 33 23.13 -6.08 -0.81
CA MET A 33 21.68 -5.92 -0.68
C MET A 33 21.10 -7.33 -0.55
N PRO A 34 20.34 -7.64 0.53
CA PRO A 34 19.79 -8.98 0.70
C PRO A 34 18.92 -9.31 -0.51
N GLU A 35 19.24 -10.39 -1.22
CA GLU A 35 18.48 -10.80 -2.41
C GLU A 35 17.02 -11.16 -2.06
N ASP A 36 16.73 -11.34 -0.77
CA ASP A 36 15.44 -11.73 -0.18
C ASP A 36 14.51 -10.56 0.20
N LEU A 37 14.82 -9.32 -0.21
CA LEU A 37 13.92 -8.19 0.06
C LEU A 37 12.59 -8.35 -0.69
N CYS A 38 11.48 -8.12 0.00
CA CYS A 38 10.18 -7.96 -0.65
C CYS A 38 10.24 -6.76 -1.61
N LYS A 39 10.11 -7.02 -2.90
CA LYS A 39 10.15 -6.00 -3.96
C LYS A 39 8.75 -5.65 -4.41
N TRP A 40 8.48 -4.36 -4.51
CA TRP A 40 7.30 -3.89 -5.22
C TRP A 40 7.44 -4.24 -6.70
N GLN A 41 6.41 -4.87 -7.25
CA GLN A 41 6.32 -5.15 -8.68
C GLN A 41 5.03 -4.57 -9.23
N ARG A 42 5.15 -3.82 -10.31
CA ARG A 42 3.99 -3.34 -11.07
C ARG A 42 3.34 -4.54 -11.77
N VAL A 43 2.04 -4.70 -11.57
CA VAL A 43 1.22 -5.67 -12.29
C VAL A 43 0.64 -4.98 -13.52
N GLU A 44 0.95 -5.47 -14.70
CA GLU A 44 0.34 -4.97 -15.94
C GLU A 44 -1.06 -5.57 -16.07
N THR A 45 -2.08 -4.72 -15.96
CA THR A 45 -3.48 -5.17 -15.95
C THR A 45 -4.12 -4.99 -17.31
N LYS A 46 -4.95 -5.95 -17.72
CA LYS A 46 -5.78 -5.84 -18.93
C LYS A 46 -7.21 -5.47 -18.55
N ASN A 47 -7.90 -4.76 -19.44
CA ASN A 47 -9.31 -4.44 -19.27
C ASN A 47 -10.13 -5.30 -20.23
N ALA A 48 -10.93 -6.21 -19.69
CA ALA A 48 -11.79 -7.07 -20.50
C ALA A 48 -12.93 -6.29 -21.18
N THR A 49 -13.34 -5.15 -20.60
CA THR A 49 -14.49 -4.36 -21.05
C THR A 49 -14.12 -3.03 -21.73
N GLY A 50 -12.87 -2.83 -22.15
CA GLY A 50 -12.41 -1.50 -22.57
C GLY A 50 -12.18 -0.58 -21.35
N ASN A 51 -11.74 0.65 -21.57
CA ASN A 51 -11.03 1.51 -20.61
C ASN A 51 -11.90 2.09 -19.45
N ASP A 52 -12.46 1.22 -18.61
CA ASP A 52 -13.63 1.53 -17.78
C ASP A 52 -13.30 1.82 -16.30
N LEU A 53 -12.16 1.34 -15.79
CA LEU A 53 -11.73 1.64 -14.42
C LEU A 53 -10.81 2.88 -14.41
N SER A 54 -11.37 4.01 -14.02
CA SER A 54 -10.64 5.26 -13.82
C SER A 54 -9.71 5.20 -12.59
N GLY A 55 -8.56 5.89 -12.69
CA GLY A 55 -7.70 6.15 -11.54
C GLY A 55 -8.46 6.92 -10.46
N ARG A 56 -8.44 6.43 -9.22
CA ARG A 56 -9.35 6.90 -8.17
C ARG A 56 -8.78 6.76 -6.75
N THR A 57 -9.30 7.55 -5.83
CA THR A 57 -8.97 7.51 -4.39
C THR A 57 -10.20 7.29 -3.51
N GLY A 58 -9.98 6.83 -2.27
CA GLY A 58 -11.03 6.62 -1.27
C GLY A 58 -12.05 5.52 -1.64
N HIS A 59 -11.69 4.64 -2.58
CA HIS A 59 -12.48 3.45 -2.89
C HIS A 59 -12.45 2.45 -1.73
N ALA A 60 -13.47 1.58 -1.65
CA ALA A 60 -13.43 0.42 -0.77
C ALA A 60 -12.94 -0.80 -1.57
N ALA A 61 -12.13 -1.65 -0.95
CA ALA A 61 -11.59 -2.84 -1.60
C ALA A 61 -11.62 -4.06 -0.67
N VAL A 62 -11.95 -5.22 -1.22
CA VAL A 62 -11.97 -6.50 -0.50
C VAL A 62 -11.55 -7.65 -1.41
N VAL A 63 -10.99 -8.71 -0.84
CA VAL A 63 -10.69 -9.95 -1.56
C VAL A 63 -11.73 -11.02 -1.21
N TRP A 64 -12.22 -11.74 -2.22
CA TRP A 64 -13.05 -12.93 -2.04
C TRP A 64 -12.73 -13.96 -3.13
N GLY A 65 -12.34 -15.17 -2.71
CA GLY A 65 -11.83 -16.19 -3.62
C GLY A 65 -10.56 -15.73 -4.34
N LYS A 66 -10.55 -15.82 -5.68
CA LYS A 66 -9.44 -15.40 -6.55
C LYS A 66 -9.62 -13.99 -7.12
N HIS A 67 -10.48 -13.18 -6.51
CA HIS A 67 -10.83 -11.87 -7.04
C HIS A 67 -10.67 -10.77 -5.99
N LEU A 68 -10.16 -9.63 -6.43
CA LEU A 68 -10.21 -8.36 -5.71
C LEU A 68 -11.42 -7.57 -6.22
N PHE A 69 -12.29 -7.13 -5.32
CA PHE A 69 -13.42 -6.26 -5.64
C PHE A 69 -13.12 -4.84 -5.18
N VAL A 70 -13.46 -3.87 -6.03
CA VAL A 70 -13.34 -2.43 -5.76
C VAL A 70 -14.71 -1.78 -5.93
N PHE A 71 -15.14 -1.00 -4.96
CA PHE A 71 -16.37 -0.23 -5.00
C PHE A 71 -16.09 1.28 -4.87
N GLY A 72 -16.71 2.06 -5.76
CA GLY A 72 -16.82 3.50 -5.66
C GLY A 72 -15.47 4.23 -5.63
N GLY A 73 -15.36 5.26 -4.79
CA GLY A 73 -14.22 6.18 -4.75
C GLY A 73 -14.48 7.44 -5.57
N THR A 74 -13.44 8.27 -5.71
CA THR A 74 -13.48 9.51 -6.50
C THR A 74 -12.40 9.46 -7.56
N ASP A 75 -12.79 9.66 -8.83
CA ASP A 75 -11.87 9.93 -9.93
C ASP A 75 -11.80 11.42 -10.25
N GLU A 76 -11.16 11.78 -11.36
CA GLU A 76 -11.00 13.17 -11.81
C GLU A 76 -12.32 13.91 -12.09
N HIS A 77 -13.43 13.20 -12.26
CA HIS A 77 -14.72 13.80 -12.65
C HIS A 77 -15.75 13.74 -11.51
N ALA A 78 -15.87 12.57 -10.87
CA ALA A 78 -16.96 12.30 -9.95
C ALA A 78 -16.62 11.23 -8.92
N ARG A 79 -17.50 11.16 -7.92
CA ARG A 79 -17.60 9.96 -7.11
C ARG A 79 -18.29 8.88 -7.92
N GLN A 80 -17.89 7.65 -7.68
CA GLN A 80 -18.42 6.47 -8.35
C GLN A 80 -19.23 5.60 -7.37
N ASN A 81 -20.12 4.78 -7.90
CA ASN A 81 -20.79 3.67 -7.20
C ASN A 81 -20.72 2.37 -8.01
N ASP A 82 -19.78 2.30 -8.95
CA ASP A 82 -19.48 1.10 -9.72
C ASP A 82 -18.82 0.03 -8.85
N VAL A 83 -18.90 -1.21 -9.31
CA VAL A 83 -18.14 -2.34 -8.76
C VAL A 83 -17.30 -2.92 -9.87
N TYR A 84 -15.99 -3.06 -9.62
CA TYR A 84 -15.07 -3.76 -10.49
C TYR A 84 -14.49 -4.96 -9.75
N LYS A 85 -14.21 -6.04 -10.49
CA LYS A 85 -13.44 -7.18 -10.01
C LYS A 85 -12.15 -7.33 -10.81
N PHE A 86 -11.06 -7.64 -10.13
CA PHE A 86 -9.79 -8.04 -10.70
C PHE A 86 -9.58 -9.53 -10.43
N ASP A 87 -9.35 -10.31 -11.48
CA ASP A 87 -8.98 -11.72 -11.36
C ASP A 87 -7.46 -11.85 -11.25
N PHE A 88 -6.98 -12.39 -10.12
CA PHE A 88 -5.54 -12.55 -9.88
C PHE A 88 -4.85 -13.53 -10.85
N SER A 89 -5.60 -14.47 -11.43
CA SER A 89 -5.05 -15.48 -12.34
C SER A 89 -4.86 -14.94 -13.75
N THR A 90 -5.81 -14.14 -14.23
CA THR A 90 -5.79 -13.58 -15.58
C THR A 90 -5.24 -12.16 -15.63
N GLN A 91 -5.10 -11.51 -14.47
CA GLN A 91 -4.72 -10.11 -14.30
C GLN A 91 -5.64 -9.15 -15.08
N MET A 92 -6.93 -9.49 -15.12
CA MET A 92 -7.93 -8.73 -15.85
C MET A 92 -8.93 -8.04 -14.92
N TRP A 93 -9.23 -6.80 -15.23
CA TRP A 93 -10.36 -6.08 -14.65
C TRP A 93 -11.64 -6.30 -15.47
N CYS A 94 -12.74 -6.51 -14.76
CA CYS A 94 -14.08 -6.62 -15.30
C CYS A 94 -15.05 -5.79 -14.45
N LYS A 95 -15.94 -5.05 -15.09
CA LYS A 95 -17.07 -4.43 -14.41
C LYS A 95 -18.04 -5.51 -13.91
N VAL A 96 -18.50 -5.38 -12.67
CA VAL A 96 -19.51 -6.28 -12.09
C VAL A 96 -20.88 -5.61 -12.23
N PRO A 97 -21.81 -6.19 -13.01
CA PRO A 97 -23.18 -5.68 -13.09
C PRO A 97 -23.88 -5.76 -11.73
N THR A 98 -24.45 -4.66 -11.27
CA THR A 98 -25.25 -4.57 -10.05
C THR A 98 -26.69 -4.19 -10.35
N SER A 99 -27.64 -4.77 -9.61
CA SER A 99 -29.06 -4.42 -9.70
C SER A 99 -29.42 -3.27 -8.75
N SER A 100 -30.48 -2.54 -9.05
CA SER A 100 -31.08 -1.58 -8.10
C SER A 100 -31.92 -2.30 -7.03
N PRO A 101 -32.06 -1.72 -5.81
CA PRO A 101 -31.40 -0.51 -5.33
C PRO A 101 -29.91 -0.74 -5.03
N GLN A 102 -29.10 0.32 -5.14
CA GLN A 102 -27.65 0.28 -4.90
C GLN A 102 -27.18 1.53 -4.14
N PRO A 103 -26.00 1.49 -3.48
CA PRO A 103 -25.48 2.65 -2.78
C PRO A 103 -25.28 3.83 -3.74
N ALA A 104 -25.55 5.04 -3.25
CA ALA A 104 -25.21 6.26 -3.97
C ALA A 104 -23.69 6.38 -4.17
N ALA A 105 -23.27 7.11 -5.21
CA ALA A 105 -21.87 7.42 -5.49
C ALA A 105 -21.18 8.08 -4.28
N ARG A 106 -20.10 7.46 -3.82
CA ARG A 106 -19.47 7.82 -2.53
C ARG A 106 -17.97 7.49 -2.51
N SER A 107 -17.26 8.20 -1.66
CA SER A 107 -15.85 7.96 -1.36
C SER A 107 -15.64 7.81 0.15
N GLY A 108 -14.52 7.25 0.57
CA GLY A 108 -14.16 7.03 1.98
C GLY A 108 -14.87 5.86 2.66
N SER A 109 -15.77 5.16 1.96
CA SER A 109 -16.46 3.99 2.50
C SER A 109 -15.48 2.89 2.94
N LYS A 110 -15.95 2.01 3.83
CA LYS A 110 -15.22 0.82 4.25
C LYS A 110 -16.02 -0.42 3.93
N ALA A 111 -15.31 -1.46 3.50
CA ALA A 111 -15.92 -2.73 3.18
C ALA A 111 -15.18 -3.89 3.85
N VAL A 112 -15.94 -4.93 4.19
CA VAL A 112 -15.44 -6.21 4.70
C VAL A 112 -16.21 -7.34 4.03
N VAL A 113 -15.63 -8.54 4.04
CA VAL A 113 -16.30 -9.74 3.54
C VAL A 113 -16.69 -10.61 4.73
N TYR A 114 -17.93 -11.10 4.71
CA TYR A 114 -18.40 -12.13 5.61
C TYR A 114 -19.21 -13.15 4.82
N LYS A 115 -18.73 -14.40 4.80
CA LYS A 115 -19.20 -15.46 3.90
C LYS A 115 -19.12 -14.99 2.43
N ASP A 116 -20.20 -15.14 1.67
CA ASP A 116 -20.26 -14.76 0.25
C ASP A 116 -20.76 -13.33 0.04
N PHE A 117 -20.68 -12.50 1.07
CA PHE A 117 -21.18 -11.12 1.03
C PHE A 117 -20.09 -10.10 1.34
N LEU A 118 -19.98 -9.10 0.47
CA LEU A 118 -19.33 -7.85 0.79
C LEU A 118 -20.32 -7.00 1.59
N TYR A 119 -19.89 -6.49 2.73
CA TYR A 119 -20.61 -5.49 3.52
C TYR A 119 -19.90 -4.15 3.39
N LEU A 120 -20.65 -3.09 3.08
CA LEU A 120 -20.16 -1.74 2.86
C LEU A 120 -20.84 -0.80 3.86
N PHE A 121 -20.06 0.03 4.55
CA PHE A 121 -20.56 1.02 5.49
C PHE A 121 -20.03 2.42 5.20
N GLY A 122 -20.93 3.39 5.30
CA GLY A 122 -20.64 4.82 5.30
C GLY A 122 -20.00 5.35 4.03
N GLY A 123 -19.13 6.35 4.19
CA GLY A 123 -18.56 7.17 3.11
C GLY A 123 -19.22 8.54 3.04
N TYR A 124 -18.91 9.33 2.01
CA TYR A 124 -19.42 10.69 1.87
C TYR A 124 -19.57 11.10 0.40
N THR A 125 -20.43 12.10 0.11
CA THR A 125 -20.73 12.62 -1.24
C THR A 125 -20.38 14.11 -1.43
N LYS A 126 -20.71 14.70 -2.61
CA LYS A 126 -20.25 16.03 -3.08
C LYS A 126 -20.75 17.20 -2.25
N LYS A 127 -21.88 17.08 -1.56
CA LYS A 127 -22.32 18.13 -0.65
C LYS A 127 -21.44 18.08 0.61
N GLU A 128 -20.84 19.21 0.94
CA GLU A 128 -20.09 19.38 2.18
C GLU A 128 -20.93 18.87 3.36
N GLY A 129 -20.36 17.98 4.17
CA GLY A 129 -21.02 17.41 5.35
C GLY A 129 -21.96 16.22 5.12
N GLU A 130 -22.22 15.77 3.88
CA GLU A 130 -23.04 14.57 3.65
C GLU A 130 -22.22 13.28 3.82
N TYR A 131 -22.17 12.80 5.06
CA TYR A 131 -21.67 11.47 5.42
C TYR A 131 -22.82 10.45 5.46
N PHE A 132 -22.58 9.27 4.94
CA PHE A 132 -23.51 8.15 5.04
C PHE A 132 -23.28 7.35 6.32
N ASN A 133 -24.37 6.87 6.91
CA ASN A 133 -24.40 5.92 8.02
C ASN A 133 -25.18 4.64 7.65
N ASP A 134 -25.40 4.42 6.36
CA ASP A 134 -26.11 3.25 5.82
C ASP A 134 -25.17 2.04 5.70
N MET A 135 -25.78 0.85 5.65
CA MET A 135 -25.11 -0.43 5.49
C MET A 135 -25.65 -1.12 4.25
N TRP A 136 -24.76 -1.55 3.36
CA TRP A 136 -25.10 -2.27 2.14
C TRP A 136 -24.43 -3.64 2.14
N LYS A 137 -25.05 -4.61 1.47
CA LYS A 137 -24.40 -5.90 1.18
C LYS A 137 -24.54 -6.29 -0.28
N LEU A 138 -23.50 -6.90 -0.85
CA LEU A 138 -23.48 -7.45 -2.20
C LEU A 138 -23.13 -8.94 -2.15
N ASN A 139 -23.94 -9.79 -2.79
CA ASN A 139 -23.64 -11.22 -2.91
C ASN A 139 -22.58 -11.43 -4.00
N LEU A 140 -21.41 -11.91 -3.61
CA LEU A 140 -20.25 -12.10 -4.49
C LEU A 140 -20.32 -13.40 -5.29
N ALA A 141 -21.05 -14.42 -4.80
CA ALA A 141 -21.25 -15.69 -5.50
C ALA A 141 -22.18 -15.58 -6.72
N LYS A 142 -23.00 -14.52 -6.80
CA LYS A 142 -23.86 -14.25 -7.97
C LYS A 142 -23.18 -13.43 -9.08
N GLY A 143 -21.98 -12.90 -8.83
CA GLY A 143 -21.21 -12.07 -9.76
C GLY A 143 -19.97 -12.76 -10.34
N THR A 144 -19.77 -14.04 -10.06
CA THR A 144 -18.73 -14.91 -10.61
C THR A 144 -19.26 -15.78 -11.71
#